data_AF-A0AAD8A4J2-F1
#
_entry.id   AF-A0AAD8A4J2-F1
#
_cell.length_a   1.000
_cell.length_b   1.000
_cell.length_c   1.000
_cell.angle_alpha   90.00
_cell.angle_beta   90.00
_cell.angle_gamma   90.00
#
_symmetry.space_group_name_H-M   'P 1'
#
loop_
_entity.id
_entity.type
_entity.pdbx_description
1 polymer ?
#
loop_
_entity_poly.entity_id
_entity_poly.type
_entity_poly.pdbx_seq_one_letter_code
_entity_poly.pdbx_strand_id
1 'polypeptide(L)'
;DALKALSSAELTEDKMQKIKADLKKLLKSCRSARTSTDLPRNEESQLPTCSYNKNSKFPCASDCVEIKFSSEMGRYMSATRDIKPGDVLVVEKPFASILNSENLETHCYKCLRRCEALLPCCFCSNVMYCSEECRTSSWDESHYIECSILPTLQKLEIVVTSILALRVVIMAFKTNGLKNMLKFLEAEENLEEIKEKINNTDAYYYSSVYWLVAHMDKISMRVLFEYSVCAACMLHCLETMTDFFTDFNAEQYKYEVGGLLLRHSINISINNCSVGEALVSKQNGLRDIKLISVIGNAVYVILSLVNHSCDPNAHRTCHRGDTTVLHALAPIAAGEQICFSYGFEYGTDNKEKRKSYYEAAYFFTCKCRACTEDWPTIDFLPTMDTTFICNGCKEMLPFTVMDTIKNKTVTCEKCTKVLPSQLLVNVTKCSQDYVSYLQRALTSGGESDWIELAEKIIPYLEPIYENIKQPSKQCRDIQRILKQCFDIHGNKHEL
;
A
#
# COMPACT_ATOMS: atom_id res chain seq x y z
N ASP A 1 0.02 4.90 36.47
CA ASP A 1 0.50 3.52 36.65
C ASP A 1 2.01 3.35 36.54
N ALA A 2 2.72 4.08 35.67
CA ALA A 2 4.19 4.02 35.58
C ALA A 2 4.93 4.16 36.94
N LEU A 3 4.52 5.09 37.81
CA LEU A 3 5.10 5.23 39.16
C LEU A 3 4.87 4.00 40.07
N LYS A 4 3.78 3.25 39.87
CA LYS A 4 3.50 2.00 40.60
C LYS A 4 4.30 0.84 40.01
N ALA A 5 4.41 0.77 38.69
CA ALA A 5 5.24 -0.24 38.03
C ALA A 5 6.73 -0.10 38.35
N LEU A 6 7.19 1.14 38.62
CA LEU A 6 8.58 1.41 38.96
C LEU A 6 9.01 0.75 40.28
N SER A 7 8.09 0.56 41.25
CA SER A 7 8.42 -0.13 42.51
C SER A 7 8.59 -1.64 42.37
N SER A 8 8.17 -2.23 41.24
CA SER A 8 8.37 -3.64 40.93
C SER A 8 9.48 -3.88 39.89
N ALA A 9 10.22 -2.84 39.50
CA ALA A 9 11.26 -2.94 38.47
C ALA A 9 12.61 -3.36 39.06
N GLU A 10 13.34 -4.25 38.36
CA GLU A 10 14.69 -4.68 38.71
C GLU A 10 15.74 -3.64 38.28
N LEU A 11 15.71 -2.46 38.91
CA LEU A 11 16.64 -1.36 38.65
C LEU A 11 17.45 -1.01 39.89
N THR A 12 18.64 -0.45 39.68
CA THR A 12 19.42 0.12 40.79
C THR A 12 18.66 1.28 41.43
N GLU A 13 18.88 1.49 42.72
CA GLU A 13 18.16 2.49 43.51
C GLU A 13 18.33 3.91 42.91
N ASP A 14 19.55 4.25 42.48
CA ASP A 14 19.84 5.52 41.80
C ASP A 14 19.05 5.70 40.49
N LYS A 15 18.97 4.66 39.66
CA LYS A 15 18.19 4.70 38.41
C LYS A 15 16.71 4.85 38.71
N MET A 16 16.22 4.11 39.70
CA MET A 16 14.83 4.17 40.14
C MET A 16 14.46 5.57 40.65
N GLN A 17 15.31 6.20 41.47
CA GLN A 17 15.08 7.57 41.96
C GLN A 17 15.07 8.60 40.83
N LYS A 18 16.00 8.48 39.87
CA LYS A 18 16.05 9.35 38.69
C LYS A 18 14.77 9.26 37.87
N ILE A 19 14.36 8.06 37.48
CA ILE A 19 13.13 7.83 36.70
C ILE A 19 11.90 8.32 37.48
N LYS A 20 11.85 8.09 38.80
CA LYS A 20 10.76 8.57 39.66
C LYS A 20 10.66 10.10 39.66
N ALA A 21 11.80 10.79 39.70
CA ALA A 21 11.84 12.25 39.63
C ALA A 21 11.37 12.76 38.26
N ASP A 22 11.82 12.14 37.17
CA ASP A 22 11.43 12.48 35.81
C ASP A 22 9.92 12.27 35.59
N LEU A 23 9.38 11.12 36.01
CA LEU A 23 7.94 10.82 35.95
C LEU A 23 7.10 11.81 36.77
N LYS A 24 7.56 12.20 37.96
CA LYS A 24 6.88 13.22 38.78
C LYS A 24 6.89 14.59 38.09
N LYS A 25 8.01 14.96 37.46
CA LYS A 25 8.13 16.22 36.70
C LYS A 25 7.17 16.22 35.51
N LEU A 26 7.14 15.13 34.73
CA LEU A 26 6.20 14.96 33.61
C LEU A 26 4.74 15.04 34.07
N LEU A 27 4.36 14.32 35.14
CA LEU A 27 3.00 14.37 35.70
C LEU A 27 2.60 15.78 36.12
N LYS A 28 3.53 16.55 36.70
CA LYS A 28 3.29 17.96 37.06
C LYS A 28 3.02 18.78 35.80
N SER A 29 3.84 18.63 34.76
CA SER A 29 3.66 19.31 33.46
C SER A 29 2.33 18.96 32.79
N CYS A 30 1.93 17.68 32.79
CA CYS A 30 0.64 17.26 32.24
C CYS A 30 -0.54 17.85 33.02
N ARG A 31 -0.45 17.92 34.35
CA ARG A 31 -1.51 18.51 35.19
C ARG A 31 -1.66 20.01 34.96
N SER A 32 -0.56 20.74 34.73
CA SER A 32 -0.60 22.16 34.36
C SER A 32 -1.11 22.40 32.93
N ALA A 33 -0.96 21.42 32.02
CA ALA A 33 -1.47 21.53 30.64
C ALA A 33 -2.99 21.25 30.54
N ARG A 34 -3.56 20.47 31.46
CA ARG A 34 -5.01 20.12 31.47
C ARG A 34 -5.96 21.30 31.67
N THR A 35 -5.48 22.50 31.95
CA THR A 35 -6.33 23.71 32.04
C THR A 35 -6.66 24.34 30.69
N SER A 36 -6.05 23.92 29.58
CA SER A 36 -6.53 24.24 28.22
C SER A 36 -7.36 23.06 27.69
N THR A 37 -8.69 23.18 27.73
CA THR A 37 -9.64 22.11 27.40
C THR A 37 -9.79 21.81 25.90
N ASP A 38 -9.03 22.46 25.03
CA ASP A 38 -9.14 22.28 23.58
C ASP A 38 -7.91 21.57 23.03
N LEU A 39 -7.68 20.32 23.43
CA LEU A 39 -6.94 19.42 22.55
C LEU A 39 -7.94 18.98 21.47
N PRO A 40 -7.71 19.26 20.18
CA PRO A 40 -8.56 18.73 19.14
C PRO A 40 -8.56 17.21 19.31
N ARG A 41 -9.72 16.62 19.62
CA ARG A 41 -9.92 15.21 19.30
C ARG A 41 -9.71 15.17 17.79
N ASN A 42 -8.65 14.52 17.32
CA ASN A 42 -8.52 14.20 15.90
C ASN A 42 -9.79 13.45 15.54
N GLU A 43 -10.74 14.14 14.89
CA GLU A 43 -11.88 13.49 14.29
C GLU A 43 -11.32 12.50 13.31
N GLU A 44 -11.55 11.22 13.57
CA GLU A 44 -10.99 10.18 12.72
C GLU A 44 -11.58 10.31 11.32
N SER A 45 -10.73 10.57 10.32
CA SER A 45 -11.14 10.55 8.92
C SER A 45 -11.85 9.22 8.64
N GLN A 46 -13.07 9.29 8.11
CA GLN A 46 -13.85 8.11 7.76
C GLN A 46 -13.12 7.34 6.67
N LEU A 47 -13.10 6.01 6.78
CA LEU A 47 -12.57 5.18 5.69
C LEU A 47 -13.42 5.42 4.44
N PRO A 48 -12.80 5.60 3.26
CA PRO A 48 -13.54 5.61 2.01
C PRO A 48 -14.36 4.33 1.84
N THR A 49 -15.49 4.44 1.16
CA THR A 49 -16.28 3.28 0.73
C THR A 49 -16.05 3.04 -0.76
N CYS A 50 -16.16 1.79 -1.22
CA CYS A 50 -16.14 1.48 -2.64
C CYS A 50 -17.21 2.31 -3.39
N SER A 51 -16.87 2.83 -4.57
CA SER A 51 -17.77 3.70 -5.36
C SER A 51 -19.02 2.98 -5.87
N TYR A 52 -18.94 1.66 -6.06
CA TYR A 52 -20.03 0.83 -6.57
C TYR A 52 -20.44 -0.22 -5.53
N ASN A 53 -21.30 -1.16 -5.93
CA ASN A 53 -21.77 -2.22 -5.03
C ASN A 53 -20.60 -3.10 -4.58
N LYS A 54 -20.77 -3.82 -3.46
CA LYS A 54 -19.77 -4.79 -3.01
C LYS A 54 -19.68 -5.96 -3.96
N ASN A 55 -18.47 -6.42 -4.24
CA ASN A 55 -18.25 -7.65 -4.97
C ASN A 55 -18.70 -8.85 -4.11
N SER A 56 -19.45 -9.76 -4.72
CA SER A 56 -19.98 -10.96 -4.04
C SER A 56 -18.88 -11.94 -3.63
N LYS A 57 -17.77 -11.97 -4.38
CA LYS A 57 -16.61 -12.84 -4.12
C LYS A 57 -15.60 -12.21 -3.17
N PHE A 58 -15.44 -10.90 -3.26
CA PHE A 58 -14.41 -10.15 -2.54
C PHE A 58 -15.04 -8.95 -1.83
N PRO A 59 -15.57 -9.12 -0.61
CA PRO A 59 -16.35 -8.08 0.06
C PRO A 59 -15.60 -6.76 0.34
N CYS A 60 -14.26 -6.79 0.30
CA CYS A 60 -13.40 -5.60 0.40
C CYS A 60 -13.24 -4.84 -0.93
N ALA A 61 -13.77 -5.37 -2.03
CA ALA A 61 -13.68 -4.80 -3.36
C ALA A 61 -15.06 -4.44 -3.92
N SER A 62 -15.04 -3.55 -4.91
CA SER A 62 -16.19 -3.14 -5.70
C SER A 62 -16.60 -4.19 -6.74
N ASP A 63 -17.88 -4.27 -7.10
CA ASP A 63 -18.41 -5.13 -8.18
C ASP A 63 -17.91 -4.70 -9.58
N CYS A 64 -17.24 -3.55 -9.67
CA CYS A 64 -16.55 -3.08 -10.87
C CYS A 64 -15.23 -3.79 -11.14
N VAL A 65 -14.73 -4.64 -10.23
CA VAL A 65 -13.49 -5.41 -10.42
C VAL A 65 -13.74 -6.92 -10.41
N GLU A 66 -12.93 -7.65 -11.16
CA GLU A 66 -12.86 -9.11 -11.15
C GLU A 66 -11.42 -9.59 -11.24
N ILE A 67 -11.16 -10.82 -10.79
CA ILE A 67 -9.86 -11.48 -10.92
C ILE A 67 -9.93 -12.46 -12.08
N LYS A 68 -8.98 -12.35 -13.01
CA LYS A 68 -8.82 -13.22 -14.18
C LYS A 68 -7.46 -13.89 -14.15
N PHE A 69 -7.28 -14.88 -15.01
CA PHE A 69 -6.00 -15.55 -15.23
C PHE A 69 -5.64 -15.55 -16.72
N SER A 70 -4.36 -15.39 -17.03
CA SER A 70 -3.79 -15.66 -18.35
C SER A 70 -2.41 -16.31 -18.20
N SER A 71 -1.97 -17.04 -19.23
CA SER A 71 -0.63 -17.66 -19.23
C SER A 71 0.51 -16.63 -19.22
N GLU A 72 0.27 -15.42 -19.75
CA GLU A 72 1.28 -14.36 -19.83
C GLU A 72 1.37 -13.55 -18.53
N MET A 73 0.24 -13.18 -17.94
CA MET A 73 0.19 -12.25 -16.80
C MET A 73 -0.04 -12.95 -15.45
N GLY A 74 -0.26 -14.27 -15.46
CA GLY A 74 -0.74 -14.98 -14.27
C GLY A 74 -2.14 -14.49 -13.87
N ARG A 75 -2.38 -14.37 -12.57
CA ARG A 75 -3.62 -13.77 -12.03
C ARG A 75 -3.52 -12.26 -12.13
N TYR A 76 -4.62 -11.61 -12.51
CA TYR A 76 -4.67 -10.16 -12.64
C TYR A 76 -6.07 -9.60 -12.36
N MET A 77 -6.12 -8.37 -11.88
CA MET A 77 -7.36 -7.62 -11.70
C MET A 77 -7.81 -6.95 -13.01
N SER A 78 -9.09 -7.07 -13.35
CA SER A 78 -9.70 -6.49 -14.55
C SER A 78 -10.99 -5.75 -14.22
N ALA A 79 -11.31 -4.72 -14.98
CA ALA A 79 -12.55 -3.98 -14.84
C ALA A 79 -13.74 -4.73 -15.47
N THR A 80 -14.87 -4.85 -14.76
CA THR A 80 -16.11 -5.47 -15.28
C THR A 80 -16.98 -4.49 -16.07
N ARG A 81 -16.66 -3.20 -15.99
CA ARG A 81 -17.36 -2.06 -16.60
C ARG A 81 -16.38 -0.90 -16.77
N ASP A 82 -16.81 0.17 -17.44
CA ASP A 82 -16.04 1.40 -17.47
C ASP A 82 -16.00 2.03 -16.07
N ILE A 83 -14.80 2.43 -15.62
CA ILE A 83 -14.53 3.00 -14.30
C ILE A 83 -14.01 4.41 -14.47
N LYS A 84 -14.50 5.33 -13.63
CA LYS A 84 -14.14 6.74 -13.69
C LYS A 84 -12.91 7.02 -12.82
N PRO A 85 -12.06 7.98 -13.21
CA PRO A 85 -11.03 8.49 -12.33
C PRO A 85 -11.61 8.95 -10.98
N GLY A 86 -10.93 8.67 -9.88
CA GLY A 86 -11.42 8.96 -8.53
C GLY A 86 -12.19 7.82 -7.86
N ASP A 87 -12.69 6.85 -8.61
CA ASP A 87 -13.46 5.76 -8.03
C ASP A 87 -12.64 4.91 -7.07
N VAL A 88 -13.25 4.55 -5.93
CA VAL A 88 -12.66 3.64 -4.95
C VAL A 88 -13.00 2.20 -5.35
N LEU A 89 -11.97 1.42 -5.67
CA LEU A 89 -12.08 0.07 -6.22
C LEU A 89 -11.95 -1.01 -5.15
N VAL A 90 -11.06 -0.80 -4.18
CA VAL A 90 -10.75 -1.74 -3.10
C VAL A 90 -10.51 -0.97 -1.80
N VAL A 91 -11.04 -1.48 -0.69
CA VAL A 91 -10.77 -1.05 0.69
C VAL A 91 -10.49 -2.30 1.51
N GLU A 92 -9.21 -2.64 1.69
CA GLU A 92 -8.78 -3.93 2.21
C GLU A 92 -7.96 -3.77 3.51
N LYS A 93 -8.33 -4.55 4.53
CA LYS A 93 -7.46 -4.79 5.69
C LYS A 93 -6.48 -5.93 5.39
N PRO A 94 -5.23 -5.84 5.86
CA PRO A 94 -4.24 -6.85 5.57
C PRO A 94 -4.56 -8.14 6.33
N PHE A 95 -4.09 -9.26 5.79
CA PHE A 95 -4.06 -10.50 6.56
C PHE A 95 -3.11 -10.38 7.76
N ALA A 96 -1.94 -9.78 7.53
CA ALA A 96 -0.98 -9.43 8.57
C ALA A 96 -0.20 -8.18 8.16
N SER A 97 0.15 -7.35 9.13
CA SER A 97 1.03 -6.19 8.98
C SER A 97 2.14 -6.24 10.03
N ILE A 98 3.25 -5.53 9.79
CA ILE A 98 4.33 -5.36 10.76
C ILE A 98 4.84 -3.93 10.71
N LEU A 99 5.07 -3.35 11.89
CA LEU A 99 5.61 -2.00 12.06
C LEU A 99 7.15 -2.03 11.99
N ASN A 100 7.75 -1.03 11.34
CA ASN A 100 9.20 -0.85 11.33
C ASN A 100 9.70 -0.48 12.74
N SER A 101 10.89 -0.96 13.11
CA SER A 101 11.47 -0.77 14.45
C SER A 101 11.63 0.71 14.82
N GLU A 102 11.97 1.55 13.84
CA GLU A 102 12.11 3.01 14.00
C GLU A 102 10.80 3.71 14.40
N ASN A 103 9.67 3.04 14.24
CA ASN A 103 8.34 3.61 14.49
C ASN A 103 7.64 3.06 15.73
N LEU A 104 8.27 2.13 16.48
CA LEU A 104 7.69 1.50 17.68
C LEU A 104 7.25 2.50 18.76
N GLU A 105 7.89 3.67 18.81
CA GLU A 105 7.59 4.72 19.79
C GLU A 105 6.49 5.68 19.37
N THR A 106 6.08 5.64 18.10
CA THR A 106 5.18 6.65 17.51
C THR A 106 3.91 6.06 16.91
N HIS A 107 3.88 4.75 16.65
CA HIS A 107 2.76 4.07 16.01
C HIS A 107 2.32 2.84 16.80
N CYS A 108 1.04 2.51 16.66
CA CYS A 108 0.46 1.29 17.19
C CYS A 108 1.07 0.06 16.50
N TYR A 109 1.56 -0.90 17.28
CA TYR A 109 2.13 -2.14 16.75
C TYR A 109 1.12 -3.04 16.02
N LYS A 110 -0.17 -2.87 16.32
CA LYS A 110 -1.27 -3.65 15.74
C LYS A 110 -1.76 -3.08 14.41
N CYS A 111 -2.21 -1.83 14.42
CA CYS A 111 -2.85 -1.20 13.27
C CYS A 111 -1.94 -0.23 12.53
N LEU A 112 -0.71 -0.01 13.00
CA LEU A 112 0.27 0.94 12.45
C LEU A 112 -0.18 2.40 12.46
N ARG A 113 -1.30 2.74 13.11
CA ARG A 113 -1.75 4.13 13.24
C ARG A 113 -0.81 4.90 14.17
N ARG A 114 -0.40 6.10 13.75
CA ARG A 114 0.30 7.06 14.61
C ARG A 114 -0.53 7.42 15.84
N CYS A 115 0.10 7.47 17.01
CA CYS A 115 -0.57 7.82 18.26
C CYS A 115 0.44 8.46 19.21
N GLU A 116 0.10 9.62 19.77
CA GLU A 116 0.96 10.34 20.71
C GLU A 116 1.00 9.71 22.11
N ALA A 117 -0.04 8.96 22.47
CA ALA A 117 -0.23 8.38 23.80
C ALA A 117 -0.45 6.87 23.71
N LEU A 118 0.61 6.14 23.39
CA LEU A 118 0.58 4.69 23.26
C LEU A 118 0.51 3.97 24.62
N LEU A 119 -0.15 2.82 24.63
CA LEU A 119 -0.25 1.88 25.74
C LEU A 119 0.76 0.74 25.55
N PRO A 120 1.66 0.46 26.49
CA PRO A 120 2.60 -0.65 26.36
C PRO A 120 1.89 -2.01 26.44
N CYS A 121 2.55 -3.03 25.89
CA CYS A 121 2.21 -4.42 26.20
C CYS A 121 2.25 -4.66 27.72
N CYS A 122 1.39 -5.56 28.21
CA CYS A 122 1.37 -5.93 29.63
C CYS A 122 2.56 -6.78 30.07
N PHE A 123 3.24 -7.44 29.11
CA PHE A 123 4.23 -8.48 29.39
C PHE A 123 5.62 -8.19 28.82
N CYS A 124 5.76 -7.20 27.93
CA CYS A 124 7.06 -6.75 27.44
C CYS A 124 7.11 -5.23 27.27
N SER A 125 8.31 -4.68 27.17
CA SER A 125 8.56 -3.28 26.87
C SER A 125 8.85 -3.01 25.39
N ASN A 126 8.60 -3.99 24.50
CA ASN A 126 9.06 -3.93 23.11
C ASN A 126 8.07 -3.27 22.15
N VAL A 127 6.76 -3.33 22.47
CA VAL A 127 5.70 -2.89 21.56
C VAL A 127 4.63 -2.11 22.31
N MET A 128 3.96 -1.20 21.61
CA MET A 128 2.93 -0.34 22.18
C MET A 128 1.73 -0.19 21.23
N TYR A 129 0.58 0.25 21.77
CA TYR A 129 -0.72 0.18 21.11
C TYR A 129 -1.52 1.48 21.28
N CYS A 130 -2.32 1.87 20.29
CA CYS A 130 -3.14 3.08 20.40
C CYS A 130 -4.39 2.90 21.27
N SER A 131 -4.79 1.67 21.59
CA SER A 131 -5.98 1.38 22.39
C SER A 131 -5.89 0.00 23.06
N GLU A 132 -6.71 -0.21 24.09
CA GLU A 132 -6.88 -1.50 24.76
C GLU A 132 -7.39 -2.58 23.79
N GLU A 133 -8.25 -2.20 22.86
CA GLU A 133 -8.75 -3.07 21.78
C GLU A 133 -7.60 -3.55 20.90
N CYS A 134 -6.74 -2.64 20.40
CA CYS A 134 -5.57 -2.99 19.61
C CYS A 134 -4.58 -3.86 20.39
N ARG A 135 -4.37 -3.58 21.68
CA ARG A 135 -3.51 -4.40 22.54
C ARG A 135 -4.04 -5.82 22.70
N THR A 136 -5.35 -5.95 22.95
CA THR A 136 -6.03 -7.25 23.14
C THR A 136 -6.05 -8.04 21.83
N SER A 137 -6.48 -7.45 20.72
CA SER A 137 -6.50 -8.11 19.41
C SER A 137 -5.09 -8.50 18.93
N SER A 138 -4.07 -7.68 19.18
CA SER A 138 -2.67 -8.06 18.92
C SER A 138 -2.25 -9.29 19.71
N TRP A 139 -2.53 -9.29 21.02
CA TRP A 139 -2.25 -10.44 21.89
C TRP A 139 -2.96 -11.69 21.41
N ASP A 140 -4.24 -11.58 21.10
CA ASP A 140 -5.04 -12.72 20.66
C ASP A 140 -4.58 -13.25 19.31
N GLU A 141 -4.17 -12.42 18.36
CA GLU A 141 -3.85 -12.93 17.02
C GLU A 141 -2.45 -13.52 16.87
N SER A 142 -1.44 -12.89 17.48
CA SER A 142 -0.06 -13.38 17.33
C SER A 142 0.89 -12.99 18.46
N HIS A 143 0.67 -11.84 19.11
CA HIS A 143 1.68 -11.30 20.02
C HIS A 143 1.89 -12.15 21.27
N TYR A 144 0.95 -13.00 21.69
CA TYR A 144 1.16 -13.95 22.79
C TYR A 144 2.36 -14.89 22.56
N ILE A 145 2.65 -15.28 21.32
CA ILE A 145 3.86 -16.03 20.94
C ILE A 145 5.02 -15.08 20.67
N GLU A 146 4.77 -14.00 19.94
CA GLU A 146 5.83 -13.08 19.53
C GLU A 146 6.49 -12.34 20.72
N CYS A 147 5.76 -12.15 21.82
CA CYS A 147 6.18 -11.34 22.97
C CYS A 147 7.53 -11.77 23.55
N SER A 148 7.80 -13.07 23.65
CA SER A 148 9.07 -13.58 24.20
C SER A 148 10.21 -13.61 23.17
N ILE A 149 9.91 -13.68 21.88
CA ILE A 149 10.90 -13.90 20.81
C ILE A 149 11.31 -12.63 20.06
N LEU A 150 10.42 -11.64 19.93
CA LEU A 150 10.69 -10.42 19.15
C LEU A 150 12.00 -9.71 19.52
N PRO A 151 12.34 -9.51 20.82
CA PRO A 151 13.60 -8.85 21.18
C PRO A 151 14.83 -9.62 20.69
N THR A 152 14.76 -10.96 20.67
CA THR A 152 15.85 -11.82 20.16
C THR A 152 15.93 -11.73 18.64
N LEU A 153 14.79 -11.85 17.93
CA LEU A 153 14.75 -11.76 16.47
C LEU A 153 15.27 -10.40 15.97
N GLN A 154 14.96 -9.31 16.68
CA GLN A 154 15.48 -7.98 16.36
C GLN A 154 16.99 -7.88 16.57
N LYS A 155 17.53 -8.45 17.66
CA LYS A 155 18.98 -8.50 17.92
C LYS A 155 19.74 -9.35 16.91
N LEU A 156 19.10 -10.40 16.37
CA LEU A 156 19.62 -11.23 15.31
C LEU A 156 19.48 -10.58 13.92
N GLU A 157 18.93 -9.37 13.84
CA GLU A 157 18.69 -8.64 12.59
C GLU A 157 17.91 -9.46 11.56
N ILE A 158 16.95 -10.26 12.05
CA ILE A 158 16.05 -11.02 11.17
C ILE A 158 15.31 -10.04 10.27
N VAL A 159 15.33 -10.31 8.97
CA VAL A 159 14.69 -9.48 7.96
C VAL A 159 13.23 -9.24 8.33
N VAL A 160 12.78 -7.98 8.32
CA VAL A 160 11.44 -7.59 8.79
C VAL A 160 10.31 -8.35 8.08
N THR A 161 10.47 -8.67 6.79
CA THR A 161 9.51 -9.49 6.02
C THR A 161 9.49 -10.96 6.47
N SER A 162 10.60 -11.49 6.99
CA SER A 162 10.63 -12.82 7.63
C SER A 162 9.91 -12.80 8.98
N ILE A 163 10.00 -11.71 9.74
CA ILE A 163 9.20 -11.56 10.98
C ILE A 163 7.71 -11.43 10.64
N LEU A 164 7.36 -10.76 9.54
CA LEU A 164 5.99 -10.76 9.00
C LEU A 164 5.55 -12.18 8.58
N ALA A 165 6.44 -12.99 7.99
CA ALA A 165 6.17 -14.40 7.68
C ALA A 165 5.90 -15.23 8.93
N LEU A 166 6.67 -15.04 10.00
CA LEU A 166 6.41 -15.66 11.30
C LEU A 166 5.01 -15.29 11.82
N ARG A 167 4.63 -14.01 11.78
CA ARG A 167 3.30 -13.56 12.16
C ARG A 167 2.20 -14.23 11.33
N VAL A 168 2.38 -14.32 10.01
CA VAL A 168 1.45 -15.02 9.12
C VAL A 168 1.27 -16.48 9.54
N VAL A 169 2.37 -17.19 9.85
CA VAL A 169 2.32 -18.58 10.30
C VAL A 169 1.58 -18.71 11.64
N ILE A 170 1.85 -17.84 12.62
CA ILE A 170 1.18 -17.86 13.94
C ILE A 170 -0.33 -17.61 13.79
N MET A 171 -0.72 -16.59 13.03
CA MET A 171 -2.13 -16.25 12.80
C MET A 171 -2.86 -17.36 12.03
N ALA A 172 -2.22 -17.91 11.01
CA ALA A 172 -2.77 -19.00 10.22
C ALA A 172 -2.90 -20.29 11.04
N PHE A 173 -1.95 -20.57 11.92
CA PHE A 173 -2.01 -21.70 12.84
C PHE A 173 -3.17 -21.57 13.81
N LYS A 174 -3.35 -20.39 14.42
CA LYS A 174 -4.47 -20.14 15.34
C LYS A 174 -5.84 -20.30 14.68
N THR A 175 -5.96 -19.89 13.41
CA THR A 175 -7.24 -19.91 12.68
C THR A 175 -7.55 -21.25 12.01
N ASN A 176 -6.54 -21.96 11.49
CA ASN A 176 -6.74 -23.16 10.66
C ASN A 176 -6.27 -24.45 11.31
N GLY A 177 -5.37 -24.36 12.30
CA GLY A 177 -4.65 -25.48 12.87
C GLY A 177 -3.55 -26.01 11.94
N LEU A 178 -2.48 -26.53 12.54
CA LEU A 178 -1.28 -26.99 11.82
C LEU A 178 -1.60 -28.00 10.71
N LYS A 179 -2.36 -29.06 11.04
CA LYS A 179 -2.68 -30.15 10.07
C LYS A 179 -3.35 -29.64 8.80
N ASN A 180 -4.18 -28.60 8.87
CA ASN A 180 -4.80 -28.03 7.68
C ASN A 180 -3.82 -27.17 6.88
N MET A 181 -2.88 -26.48 7.56
CA MET A 181 -1.82 -25.75 6.88
C MET A 181 -0.86 -26.69 6.15
N LEU A 182 -0.52 -27.84 6.76
CA LEU A 182 0.44 -28.79 6.16
C LEU A 182 -0.05 -29.40 4.85
N LYS A 183 -1.37 -29.54 4.65
CA LYS A 183 -1.97 -29.97 3.38
C LYS A 183 -1.54 -29.10 2.19
N PHE A 184 -1.21 -27.83 2.42
CA PHE A 184 -0.74 -26.95 1.34
C PHE A 184 0.69 -27.27 0.90
N LEU A 185 1.56 -27.71 1.82
CA LEU A 185 2.90 -28.19 1.49
C LEU A 185 2.81 -29.48 0.66
N GLU A 186 1.97 -30.42 1.08
CA GLU A 186 1.71 -31.67 0.34
C GLU A 186 1.13 -31.38 -1.06
N ALA A 187 0.27 -30.36 -1.18
CA ALA A 187 -0.37 -30.00 -2.43
C ALA A 187 0.59 -29.33 -3.45
N GLU A 188 1.71 -28.74 -3.03
CA GLU A 188 2.71 -28.19 -3.98
C GLU A 188 3.29 -29.26 -4.90
N GLU A 189 3.21 -30.54 -4.53
CA GLU A 189 3.63 -31.66 -5.38
C GLU A 189 2.70 -31.87 -6.61
N ASN A 190 1.50 -31.28 -6.63
CA ASN A 190 0.48 -31.41 -7.70
C ASN A 190 0.02 -30.05 -8.29
N LEU A 191 0.99 -29.25 -8.74
CA LEU A 191 0.85 -27.84 -9.17
C LEU A 191 -0.12 -27.53 -10.35
N GLU A 192 -0.41 -28.49 -11.24
CA GLU A 192 -1.22 -28.26 -12.46
C GLU A 192 -2.71 -28.03 -12.15
N GLU A 193 -3.27 -28.71 -11.14
CA GLU A 193 -4.70 -28.61 -10.78
C GLU A 193 -5.06 -27.35 -9.96
N ILE A 194 -4.06 -26.69 -9.37
CA ILE A 194 -4.25 -25.63 -8.37
C ILE A 194 -4.35 -24.24 -9.03
N LYS A 195 -3.69 -24.03 -10.17
CA LYS A 195 -3.61 -22.73 -10.86
C LYS A 195 -4.97 -22.19 -11.33
N GLU A 196 -5.93 -23.08 -11.64
CA GLU A 196 -7.28 -22.71 -12.09
C GLU A 196 -8.30 -22.53 -10.95
N LYS A 197 -8.10 -23.21 -9.80
CA LYS A 197 -9.10 -23.30 -8.71
C LYS A 197 -9.06 -22.13 -7.71
N ILE A 198 -8.06 -21.25 -7.76
CA ILE A 198 -7.98 -20.04 -6.91
C ILE A 198 -8.90 -18.94 -7.47
N ASN A 199 -10.18 -19.26 -7.67
CA ASN A 199 -11.22 -18.38 -8.21
C ASN A 199 -12.54 -18.43 -7.40
N ASN A 200 -12.57 -19.17 -6.28
CA ASN A 200 -13.79 -19.38 -5.49
C ASN A 200 -13.68 -18.94 -4.02
N THR A 201 -14.17 -17.73 -3.80
CA THR A 201 -15.19 -17.27 -2.84
C THR A 201 -15.34 -17.74 -1.40
N ASP A 202 -14.88 -18.88 -0.89
CA ASP A 202 -15.12 -19.16 0.53
C ASP A 202 -14.18 -20.22 1.12
N ALA A 203 -13.77 -19.95 2.37
CA ALA A 203 -12.89 -20.72 3.26
C ALA A 203 -11.37 -20.65 2.94
N TYR A 204 -10.61 -20.19 3.94
CA TYR A 204 -9.15 -20.02 4.02
C TYR A 204 -8.57 -18.74 3.40
N TYR A 205 -8.75 -17.60 4.11
CA TYR A 205 -7.95 -16.38 3.90
C TYR A 205 -6.44 -16.69 3.82
N TYR A 206 -6.00 -17.71 4.58
CA TYR A 206 -4.63 -18.20 4.55
C TYR A 206 -4.24 -18.89 3.23
N SER A 207 -5.13 -19.67 2.59
CA SER A 207 -4.80 -20.35 1.33
C SER A 207 -4.42 -19.34 0.25
N SER A 208 -5.15 -18.23 0.16
CA SER A 208 -4.83 -17.15 -0.76
C SER A 208 -3.46 -16.53 -0.49
N VAL A 209 -3.07 -16.38 0.78
CA VAL A 209 -1.74 -15.90 1.20
C VAL A 209 -0.65 -16.93 0.88
N TYR A 210 -0.89 -18.21 1.13
CA TYR A 210 0.05 -19.29 0.83
C TYR A 210 0.38 -19.36 -0.67
N TRP A 211 -0.66 -19.26 -1.51
CA TRP A 211 -0.53 -19.32 -2.97
C TRP A 211 -0.12 -17.99 -3.62
N LEU A 212 0.27 -16.98 -2.86
CA LEU A 212 0.95 -15.82 -3.42
C LEU A 212 2.28 -16.24 -4.05
N VAL A 213 2.64 -15.57 -5.16
CA VAL A 213 3.73 -15.98 -6.04
C VAL A 213 5.07 -15.93 -5.31
N ALA A 214 5.80 -17.03 -5.33
CA ALA A 214 7.08 -17.16 -4.61
C ALA A 214 8.30 -17.11 -5.53
N HIS A 215 8.15 -17.32 -6.85
CA HIS A 215 9.25 -17.45 -7.82
C HIS A 215 10.41 -18.32 -7.32
N MET A 216 10.10 -19.41 -6.61
CA MET A 216 11.11 -20.27 -5.95
C MET A 216 12.16 -20.82 -6.94
N ASP A 217 11.76 -21.01 -8.19
CA ASP A 217 12.60 -21.45 -9.31
C ASP A 217 13.63 -20.41 -9.78
N LYS A 218 13.44 -19.12 -9.44
CA LYS A 218 14.28 -18.01 -9.89
C LYS A 218 15.13 -17.38 -8.79
N ILE A 219 14.93 -17.76 -7.53
CA ILE A 219 15.65 -17.21 -6.40
C ILE A 219 17.10 -17.71 -6.39
N SER A 220 18.04 -16.78 -6.22
CA SER A 220 19.46 -17.16 -6.11
C SER A 220 19.73 -17.99 -4.85
N MET A 221 20.68 -18.92 -4.93
CA MET A 221 21.09 -19.74 -3.79
C MET A 221 21.50 -18.91 -2.56
N ARG A 222 22.09 -17.72 -2.77
CA ARG A 222 22.44 -16.80 -1.70
C ARG A 222 21.20 -16.31 -0.93
N VAL A 223 20.21 -15.79 -1.65
CA VAL A 223 18.97 -15.29 -1.04
C VAL A 223 18.19 -16.42 -0.38
N LEU A 224 18.14 -17.59 -1.01
CA LEU A 224 17.53 -18.78 -0.43
C LEU A 224 18.22 -19.19 0.89
N PHE A 225 19.55 -19.15 0.94
CA PHE A 225 20.32 -19.42 2.15
C PHE A 225 20.02 -18.40 3.26
N GLU A 226 19.98 -17.10 2.93
CA GLU A 226 19.64 -16.02 3.87
C GLU A 226 18.25 -16.23 4.51
N TYR A 227 17.22 -16.55 3.71
CA TYR A 227 15.90 -16.87 4.23
C TYR A 227 15.84 -18.19 5.00
N SER A 228 16.63 -19.19 4.61
CA SER A 228 16.72 -20.47 5.33
C SER A 228 17.30 -20.28 6.73
N VAL A 229 18.34 -19.44 6.86
CA VAL A 229 18.91 -19.07 8.16
C VAL A 229 17.88 -18.31 9.00
N CYS A 230 17.16 -17.35 8.41
CA CYS A 230 16.10 -16.64 9.12
C CYS A 230 15.02 -17.61 9.65
N ALA A 231 14.55 -18.52 8.79
CA ALA A 231 13.54 -19.52 9.16
C ALA A 231 14.04 -20.45 10.27
N ALA A 232 15.30 -20.91 10.20
CA ALA A 232 15.91 -21.76 11.23
C ALA A 232 16.01 -21.04 12.58
N CYS A 233 16.43 -19.77 12.60
CA CYS A 233 16.48 -18.94 13.80
C CYS A 233 15.09 -18.76 14.41
N MET A 234 14.08 -18.39 13.59
CA MET A 234 12.71 -18.23 14.06
C MET A 234 12.13 -19.53 14.63
N LEU A 235 12.37 -20.66 13.94
CA LEU A 235 11.95 -21.98 14.39
C LEU A 235 12.58 -22.37 15.74
N HIS A 236 13.88 -22.10 15.90
CA HIS A 236 14.57 -22.35 17.16
C HIS A 236 14.01 -21.49 18.30
N CYS A 237 13.70 -20.21 18.05
CA CYS A 237 13.05 -19.34 19.03
C CYS A 237 11.64 -19.83 19.39
N LEU A 238 10.83 -20.28 18.41
CA LEU A 238 9.52 -20.87 18.68
C LEU A 238 9.61 -22.10 19.59
N GLU A 239 10.57 -22.98 19.35
CA GLU A 239 10.77 -24.22 20.11
C GLU A 239 11.27 -23.97 21.54
N THR A 240 12.19 -23.02 21.72
CA THR A 240 12.93 -22.87 22.99
C THR A 240 12.41 -21.76 23.89
N MET A 241 11.60 -20.83 23.36
CA MET A 241 11.20 -19.61 24.07
C MET A 241 9.68 -19.40 24.10
N THR A 242 8.89 -20.32 23.54
CA THR A 242 7.44 -20.18 23.45
C THR A 242 6.75 -21.52 23.68
N ASP A 243 5.45 -21.48 23.96
CA ASP A 243 4.59 -22.66 24.07
C ASP A 243 3.99 -23.10 22.72
N PHE A 244 4.54 -22.63 21.58
CA PHE A 244 3.97 -22.87 20.24
C PHE A 244 3.81 -24.37 19.91
N PHE A 245 4.76 -25.19 20.36
CA PHE A 245 4.73 -26.64 20.17
C PHE A 245 4.15 -27.40 21.38
N THR A 246 3.63 -26.74 22.41
CA THR A 246 3.13 -27.47 23.59
C THR A 246 1.92 -28.35 23.25
N ASP A 247 1.10 -27.91 22.29
CA ASP A 247 -0.09 -28.64 21.83
C ASP A 247 0.20 -29.70 20.72
N PHE A 248 1.45 -29.78 20.22
CA PHE A 248 1.81 -30.63 19.08
C PHE A 248 3.22 -31.22 19.23
N ASN A 249 3.44 -32.46 18.82
CA ASN A 249 4.79 -33.04 18.93
C ASN A 249 5.81 -32.27 18.06
N ALA A 250 6.72 -31.53 18.70
CA ALA A 250 7.79 -30.79 18.04
C ALA A 250 8.68 -31.71 17.19
N GLU A 251 9.02 -32.92 17.66
CA GLU A 251 9.82 -33.88 16.90
C GLU A 251 9.12 -34.32 15.60
N GLN A 252 7.79 -34.27 15.57
CA GLN A 252 7.02 -34.68 14.41
C GLN A 252 6.85 -33.56 13.38
N TYR A 253 6.68 -32.31 13.79
CA TYR A 253 6.22 -31.23 12.89
C TYR A 253 7.16 -30.03 12.76
N LYS A 254 8.31 -30.04 13.45
CA LYS A 254 9.24 -28.91 13.48
C LYS A 254 9.75 -28.54 12.09
N TYR A 255 10.09 -29.53 11.26
CA TYR A 255 10.65 -29.27 9.93
C TYR A 255 9.60 -28.69 8.97
N GLU A 256 8.35 -29.11 9.09
CA GLU A 256 7.25 -28.60 8.31
C GLU A 256 6.90 -27.16 8.71
N VAL A 257 6.93 -26.83 10.00
CA VAL A 257 6.82 -25.43 10.46
C VAL A 257 7.99 -24.59 9.94
N GLY A 258 9.21 -25.13 9.95
CA GLY A 258 10.38 -24.51 9.31
C GLY A 258 10.17 -24.27 7.81
N GLY A 259 9.58 -25.24 7.11
CA GLY A 259 9.21 -25.15 5.71
C GLY A 259 8.19 -24.03 5.45
N LEU A 260 7.14 -23.93 6.27
CA LEU A 260 6.16 -22.84 6.20
C LEU A 260 6.81 -21.47 6.43
N LEU A 261 7.71 -21.35 7.42
CA LEU A 261 8.44 -20.10 7.70
C LEU A 261 9.31 -19.69 6.51
N LEU A 262 10.04 -20.62 5.91
CA LEU A 262 10.85 -20.36 4.72
C LEU A 262 9.98 -19.97 3.52
N ARG A 263 8.93 -20.75 3.26
CA ARG A 263 8.01 -20.53 2.15
C ARG A 263 7.32 -19.17 2.21
N HIS A 264 6.94 -18.73 3.41
CA HIS A 264 6.37 -17.40 3.62
C HIS A 264 7.40 -16.27 3.61
N SER A 265 8.61 -16.50 4.13
CA SER A 265 9.70 -15.49 4.03
C SER A 265 10.00 -15.17 2.56
N ILE A 266 9.93 -16.19 1.71
CA ILE A 266 10.10 -16.05 0.26
C ILE A 266 8.91 -15.33 -0.40
N ASN A 267 7.66 -15.80 -0.27
CA ASN A 267 6.59 -15.14 -1.02
C ASN A 267 6.24 -13.76 -0.48
N ILE A 268 6.38 -13.51 0.83
CA ILE A 268 6.13 -12.20 1.40
C ILE A 268 7.19 -11.21 0.93
N SER A 269 8.44 -11.60 0.72
CA SER A 269 9.45 -10.67 0.19
C SER A 269 9.09 -10.09 -1.19
N ILE A 270 8.28 -10.82 -1.97
CA ILE A 270 7.81 -10.42 -3.30
C ILE A 270 6.43 -9.74 -3.25
N ASN A 271 5.52 -10.20 -2.40
CA ASN A 271 4.10 -9.77 -2.42
C ASN A 271 3.72 -8.77 -1.32
N ASN A 272 4.61 -8.51 -0.35
CA ASN A 272 4.32 -7.50 0.66
C ASN A 272 4.11 -6.12 0.03
N CYS A 273 3.28 -5.31 0.68
CA CYS A 273 3.07 -3.92 0.34
C CYS A 273 3.54 -3.05 1.50
N SER A 274 4.33 -2.03 1.18
CA SER A 274 4.70 -1.00 2.14
C SER A 274 3.48 -0.22 2.60
N VAL A 275 3.37 -0.04 3.92
CA VAL A 275 2.41 0.85 4.57
C VAL A 275 3.04 2.22 4.66
N GLY A 276 2.45 3.18 3.95
CA GLY A 276 2.98 4.54 3.82
C GLY A 276 2.31 5.54 4.76
N GLU A 277 3.06 6.56 5.14
CA GLU A 277 2.60 7.78 5.80
C GLU A 277 3.16 9.01 5.06
N ALA A 278 2.28 9.90 4.58
CA ALA A 278 2.68 11.11 3.90
C ALA A 278 3.28 12.12 4.90
N LEU A 279 4.54 12.50 4.70
CA LEU A 279 5.18 13.53 5.50
C LEU A 279 4.90 14.90 4.88
N VAL A 280 4.10 15.70 5.55
CA VAL A 280 3.69 17.04 5.10
C VAL A 280 4.58 18.06 5.77
N SER A 281 5.24 18.92 4.98
CA SER A 281 6.10 19.99 5.51
C SER A 281 5.58 21.35 5.08
N LYS A 282 5.74 22.36 5.95
CA LYS A 282 5.41 23.75 5.63
C LYS A 282 6.67 24.53 5.27
N GLN A 283 6.85 24.85 3.99
CA GLN A 283 7.95 25.69 3.51
C GLN A 283 7.41 26.95 2.84
N ASN A 284 7.93 28.12 3.23
CA ASN A 284 7.51 29.43 2.68
C ASN A 284 5.98 29.66 2.70
N GLY A 285 5.28 29.10 3.69
CA GLY A 285 3.82 29.19 3.80
C GLY A 285 3.03 28.15 3.00
N LEU A 286 3.69 27.29 2.23
CA LEU A 286 3.09 26.19 1.46
C LEU A 286 3.30 24.86 2.17
N ARG A 287 2.22 24.09 2.34
CA ARG A 287 2.21 22.71 2.82
C ARG A 287 2.20 21.78 1.62
N ASP A 288 3.25 20.97 1.48
CA ASP A 288 3.36 19.96 0.42
C ASP A 288 3.84 18.64 1.00
N ILE A 289 3.55 17.54 0.29
CA ILE A 289 4.07 16.22 0.62
C ILE A 289 5.55 16.23 0.27
N LYS A 290 6.40 16.10 1.29
CA LYS A 290 7.84 15.98 1.13
C LYS A 290 8.20 14.60 0.57
N LEU A 291 7.62 13.55 1.15
CA LEU A 291 7.78 12.15 0.75
C LEU A 291 6.73 11.27 1.43
N ILE A 292 6.58 10.05 0.92
CA ILE A 292 5.85 8.98 1.61
C ILE A 292 6.84 8.14 2.40
N SER A 293 6.73 8.17 3.73
CA SER A 293 7.57 7.39 4.64
C SER A 293 7.01 5.99 4.77
N VAL A 294 7.85 4.97 4.67
CA VAL A 294 7.44 3.58 4.90
C VAL A 294 7.49 3.30 6.40
N ILE A 295 6.32 3.15 7.02
CA ILE A 295 6.20 2.89 8.46
C ILE A 295 6.12 1.39 8.79
N GLY A 296 5.85 0.56 7.79
CA GLY A 296 5.72 -0.88 7.96
C GLY A 296 5.46 -1.61 6.65
N ASN A 297 5.21 -2.91 6.74
CA ASN A 297 4.88 -3.76 5.60
C ASN A 297 3.66 -4.62 5.92
N ALA A 298 2.88 -4.97 4.92
CA ALA A 298 1.66 -5.74 5.10
C ALA A 298 1.39 -6.70 3.93
N VAL A 299 0.68 -7.78 4.21
CA VAL A 299 0.22 -8.77 3.24
C VAL A 299 -1.27 -8.57 3.01
N TYR A 300 -1.63 -8.17 1.79
CA TYR A 300 -3.01 -7.96 1.36
C TYR A 300 -3.33 -9.01 0.30
N VAL A 301 -4.47 -9.68 0.41
CA VAL A 301 -4.78 -10.80 -0.49
C VAL A 301 -5.21 -10.28 -1.85
N ILE A 302 -6.14 -9.33 -1.90
CA ILE A 302 -6.72 -8.82 -3.15
C ILE A 302 -5.76 -7.87 -3.82
N LEU A 303 -5.13 -6.97 -3.06
CA LEU A 303 -4.16 -6.03 -3.61
C LEU A 303 -2.94 -6.73 -4.24
N SER A 304 -2.47 -7.87 -3.71
CA SER A 304 -1.37 -8.64 -4.33
C SER A 304 -1.75 -9.27 -5.68
N LEU A 305 -3.02 -9.23 -6.10
CA LEU A 305 -3.48 -9.68 -7.42
C LEU A 305 -3.54 -8.54 -8.45
N VAL A 306 -3.18 -7.32 -8.06
CA VAL A 306 -3.09 -6.17 -8.97
C VAL A 306 -1.68 -6.11 -9.54
N ASN A 307 -1.57 -6.19 -10.86
CA ASN A 307 -0.28 -6.21 -11.55
C ASN A 307 0.35 -4.83 -11.69
N HIS A 308 1.63 -4.84 -12.07
CA HIS A 308 2.41 -3.62 -12.29
C HIS A 308 2.15 -2.97 -13.66
N SER A 309 2.13 -1.63 -13.69
CA SER A 309 2.40 -0.83 -14.88
C SER A 309 3.30 0.36 -14.53
N CYS A 310 4.26 0.71 -15.40
CA CYS A 310 5.05 1.95 -15.26
C CYS A 310 4.23 3.21 -15.56
N ASP A 311 3.07 3.03 -16.20
CA ASP A 311 2.00 4.02 -16.38
C ASP A 311 0.72 3.46 -15.75
N PRO A 312 0.56 3.53 -14.42
CA PRO A 312 -0.54 2.90 -13.73
C PRO A 312 -1.87 3.65 -13.95
N ASN A 313 -2.97 2.90 -14.01
CA ASN A 313 -4.33 3.45 -14.08
C ASN A 313 -5.03 3.43 -12.70
N ALA A 314 -4.36 2.91 -11.65
CA ALA A 314 -4.81 2.98 -10.26
C ALA A 314 -3.68 3.42 -9.32
N HIS A 315 -4.05 4.08 -8.21
CA HIS A 315 -3.15 4.52 -7.15
C HIS A 315 -3.57 3.96 -5.80
N ARG A 316 -2.59 3.55 -5.00
CA ARG A 316 -2.83 2.96 -3.68
C ARG A 316 -2.47 3.95 -2.59
N THR A 317 -3.36 4.08 -1.60
CA THR A 317 -3.12 4.82 -0.37
C THR A 317 -3.29 3.92 0.85
N CYS A 318 -2.77 4.36 2.01
CA CYS A 318 -2.96 3.69 3.30
C CYS A 318 -3.75 4.61 4.21
N HIS A 319 -4.71 4.06 4.95
CA HIS A 319 -5.65 4.78 5.80
C HIS A 319 -5.72 4.12 7.15
N ARG A 320 -5.92 4.94 8.19
CA ARG A 320 -6.05 4.49 9.59
C ARG A 320 -4.94 3.52 10.00
N GLY A 321 -3.72 3.77 9.52
CA GLY A 321 -2.58 2.89 9.64
C GLY A 321 -2.52 1.89 8.48
N ASP A 322 -2.85 0.63 8.71
CA ASP A 322 -2.59 -0.46 7.76
C ASP A 322 -3.76 -0.84 6.84
N THR A 323 -4.84 -0.06 6.73
CA THR A 323 -5.90 -0.35 5.75
C THR A 323 -5.55 0.25 4.40
N THR A 324 -5.53 -0.53 3.33
CA THR A 324 -5.21 -0.03 1.99
C THR A 324 -6.47 0.34 1.21
N VAL A 325 -6.36 1.41 0.42
CA VAL A 325 -7.41 1.86 -0.49
C VAL A 325 -6.84 1.99 -1.90
N LEU A 326 -7.49 1.37 -2.88
CA LEU A 326 -7.14 1.45 -4.30
C LEU A 326 -8.11 2.38 -5.02
N HIS A 327 -7.58 3.45 -5.60
CA HIS A 327 -8.34 4.46 -6.34
C HIS A 327 -8.03 4.36 -7.84
N ALA A 328 -9.03 4.58 -8.69
CA ALA A 328 -8.80 4.80 -10.12
C ALA A 328 -8.07 6.15 -10.31
N LEU A 329 -6.94 6.13 -11.02
CA LEU A 329 -6.10 7.29 -11.34
C LEU A 329 -6.35 7.82 -12.76
N ALA A 330 -6.93 6.98 -13.62
CA ALA A 330 -7.27 7.26 -15.01
C ALA A 330 -8.60 6.58 -15.35
N PRO A 331 -9.24 6.91 -16.49
CA PRO A 331 -10.37 6.14 -16.98
C PRO A 331 -9.91 4.72 -17.29
N ILE A 332 -10.68 3.72 -16.89
CA ILE A 332 -10.38 2.30 -17.12
C ILE A 332 -11.54 1.68 -17.88
N ALA A 333 -11.28 1.18 -19.09
CA ALA A 333 -12.34 0.60 -19.92
C ALA A 333 -12.76 -0.78 -19.40
N ALA A 334 -14.01 -1.18 -19.69
CA ALA A 334 -14.46 -2.54 -19.42
C ALA A 334 -13.53 -3.58 -20.05
N GLY A 335 -13.11 -4.57 -19.26
CA GLY A 335 -12.15 -5.60 -19.67
C GLY A 335 -10.68 -5.19 -19.59
N GLU A 336 -10.37 -3.91 -19.38
CA GLU A 336 -9.00 -3.45 -19.16
C GLU A 336 -8.44 -3.99 -17.84
N GLN A 337 -7.13 -4.19 -17.79
CA GLN A 337 -6.43 -4.58 -16.58
C GLN A 337 -6.25 -3.36 -15.66
N ILE A 338 -6.49 -3.56 -14.37
CA ILE A 338 -6.25 -2.55 -13.34
C ILE A 338 -4.81 -2.76 -12.84
N CYS A 339 -4.01 -1.70 -12.85
CA CYS A 339 -2.59 -1.75 -12.46
C CYS A 339 -2.20 -0.57 -11.57
N PHE A 340 -1.36 -0.82 -10.57
CA PHE A 340 -0.64 0.22 -9.82
C PHE A 340 0.89 0.06 -9.97
N SER A 341 1.68 1.06 -9.55
CA SER A 341 3.14 0.96 -9.60
C SER A 341 3.74 0.18 -8.43
N TYR A 342 4.65 -0.76 -8.71
CA TYR A 342 5.38 -1.52 -7.69
C TYR A 342 6.60 -0.76 -7.17
N GLY A 343 6.80 0.48 -7.62
CA GLY A 343 7.94 1.32 -7.30
C GLY A 343 8.13 2.37 -8.40
N PHE A 344 9.09 2.14 -9.28
CA PHE A 344 9.49 3.09 -10.32
C PHE A 344 8.47 3.26 -11.47
N GLU A 345 8.19 4.51 -11.81
CA GLU A 345 7.26 4.90 -12.87
C GLU A 345 7.99 5.62 -14.00
N TYR A 346 7.42 5.63 -15.22
CA TYR A 346 8.11 6.24 -16.35
C TYR A 346 8.32 7.76 -16.21
N GLY A 347 7.48 8.43 -15.42
CA GLY A 347 7.55 9.89 -15.25
C GLY A 347 8.85 10.34 -14.57
N THR A 348 9.39 9.52 -13.68
CA THR A 348 10.55 9.84 -12.82
C THR A 348 11.77 8.98 -13.13
N ASP A 349 11.57 7.76 -13.61
CA ASP A 349 12.62 6.77 -13.76
C ASP A 349 12.72 6.32 -15.21
N ASN A 350 13.93 6.33 -15.78
CA ASN A 350 14.16 5.86 -17.15
C ASN A 350 13.92 4.35 -17.31
N LYS A 351 13.78 3.89 -18.55
CA LYS A 351 13.39 2.51 -18.87
C LYS A 351 14.40 1.49 -18.37
N GLU A 352 15.69 1.78 -18.48
CA GLU A 352 16.78 0.90 -18.04
C GLU A 352 16.71 0.66 -16.53
N LYS A 353 16.51 1.72 -15.74
CA LYS A 353 16.34 1.64 -14.30
C LYS A 353 15.11 0.84 -13.92
N ARG A 354 13.96 1.13 -14.54
CA ARG A 354 12.70 0.39 -14.31
C ARG A 354 12.89 -1.10 -14.63
N LYS A 355 13.40 -1.42 -15.81
CA LYS A 355 13.64 -2.80 -16.26
C LYS A 355 14.55 -3.55 -15.30
N SER A 356 15.71 -2.97 -14.97
CA SER A 356 16.69 -3.61 -14.08
C SER A 356 16.11 -3.89 -12.70
N TYR A 357 15.33 -2.96 -12.16
CA TYR A 357 14.66 -3.13 -10.87
C TYR A 357 13.62 -4.26 -10.91
N TYR A 358 12.71 -4.27 -11.89
CA TYR A 358 11.64 -5.27 -11.95
C TYR A 358 12.16 -6.68 -12.30
N GLU A 359 13.22 -6.80 -13.08
CA GLU A 359 13.88 -8.08 -13.33
C GLU A 359 14.56 -8.62 -12.07
N ALA A 360 15.17 -7.75 -11.26
CA ALA A 360 15.85 -8.15 -10.03
C ALA A 360 14.90 -8.44 -8.85
N ALA A 361 13.87 -7.60 -8.67
CA ALA A 361 12.98 -7.67 -7.51
C ALA A 361 11.74 -8.55 -7.74
N TYR A 362 11.26 -8.63 -8.98
CA TYR A 362 9.99 -9.30 -9.31
C TYR A 362 10.10 -10.32 -10.45
N PHE A 363 11.30 -10.52 -11.01
CA PHE A 363 11.60 -11.56 -12.00
C PHE A 363 10.76 -11.50 -13.29
N PHE A 364 10.35 -10.30 -13.72
CA PHE A 364 9.65 -10.06 -14.98
C PHE A 364 10.17 -8.82 -15.71
N THR A 365 10.00 -8.82 -17.04
CA THR A 365 10.22 -7.65 -17.88
C THR A 365 8.88 -6.96 -18.14
N CYS A 366 8.74 -5.69 -17.75
CA CYS A 366 7.49 -4.96 -17.93
C CYS A 366 7.19 -4.68 -19.41
N LYS A 367 5.97 -5.06 -19.84
CA LYS A 367 5.45 -4.83 -21.22
C LYS A 367 4.35 -3.77 -21.29
N CYS A 368 4.23 -2.92 -20.27
CA CYS A 368 3.26 -1.82 -20.30
C CYS A 368 3.55 -0.87 -21.48
N ARG A 369 2.55 -0.08 -21.87
CA ARG A 369 2.63 0.86 -22.98
C ARG A 369 3.88 1.76 -22.90
N ALA A 370 4.19 2.29 -21.72
CA ALA A 370 5.36 3.14 -21.50
C ALA A 370 6.71 2.44 -21.76
N CYS A 371 6.81 1.14 -21.48
CA CYS A 371 8.02 0.36 -21.75
C CYS A 371 8.10 -0.07 -23.22
N THR A 372 6.98 -0.49 -23.80
CA THR A 372 6.90 -0.96 -25.19
C THR A 372 7.12 0.18 -26.19
N GLU A 373 6.56 1.36 -25.94
CA GLU A 373 6.70 2.57 -26.78
C GLU A 373 7.90 3.45 -26.38
N ASP A 374 8.76 2.99 -25.46
CA ASP A 374 9.98 3.71 -25.06
C ASP A 374 9.76 5.14 -24.56
N TRP A 375 8.75 5.33 -23.69
CA TRP A 375 8.38 6.65 -23.22
C TRP A 375 9.50 7.28 -22.37
N PRO A 376 9.83 8.56 -22.61
CA PRO A 376 10.84 9.27 -21.84
C PRO A 376 10.29 9.77 -20.49
N THR A 377 11.18 10.19 -19.59
CA THR A 377 10.77 10.84 -18.33
C THR A 377 10.18 12.23 -18.58
N ILE A 378 9.47 12.76 -17.59
CA ILE A 378 8.70 14.01 -17.72
C ILE A 378 9.55 15.22 -18.14
N ASP A 379 10.83 15.23 -17.75
CA ASP A 379 11.78 16.31 -18.06
C ASP A 379 12.12 16.41 -19.56
N PHE A 380 11.93 15.32 -20.30
CA PHE A 380 12.18 15.25 -21.74
C PHE A 380 10.89 15.28 -22.57
N LEU A 381 9.72 15.41 -21.93
CA LEU A 381 8.45 15.61 -22.65
C LEU A 381 8.30 17.08 -23.06
N PRO A 382 7.79 17.37 -24.27
CA PRO A 382 7.60 18.73 -24.74
C PRO A 382 6.56 19.46 -23.87
N THR A 383 6.89 20.70 -23.49
CA THR A 383 6.05 21.52 -22.59
C THR A 383 4.92 22.25 -23.32
N MET A 384 5.06 22.51 -24.62
CA MET A 384 4.20 23.44 -25.37
C MET A 384 3.36 22.79 -26.49
N ASP A 385 3.65 21.55 -26.87
CA ASP A 385 3.05 20.91 -28.05
C ASP A 385 2.04 19.82 -27.65
N THR A 386 0.91 20.23 -27.05
CA THR A 386 -0.20 19.30 -26.82
C THR A 386 -0.68 18.75 -28.16
N THR A 387 -0.38 17.48 -28.40
CA THR A 387 -0.80 16.78 -29.62
C THR A 387 -2.20 16.21 -29.39
N PHE A 388 -3.18 16.76 -30.10
CA PHE A 388 -4.55 16.28 -30.04
C PHE A 388 -4.77 15.08 -30.97
N ILE A 389 -5.65 14.17 -30.55
CA ILE A 389 -6.02 12.97 -31.30
C ILE A 389 -7.55 12.87 -31.44
N CYS A 390 -8.00 12.24 -32.52
CA CYS A 390 -9.42 11.97 -32.71
C CYS A 390 -9.90 10.91 -31.72
N ASN A 391 -10.90 11.20 -30.89
CA ASN A 391 -11.44 10.20 -29.97
C ASN A 391 -12.18 9.02 -30.68
N GLY A 392 -12.40 9.10 -32.01
CA GLY A 392 -12.93 8.01 -32.82
C GLY A 392 -11.83 7.10 -33.42
N CYS A 393 -10.94 7.65 -34.24
CA CYS A 393 -9.93 6.86 -34.98
C CYS A 393 -8.50 6.96 -34.43
N LYS A 394 -8.30 7.73 -33.36
CA LYS A 394 -7.01 7.99 -32.69
C LYS A 394 -5.93 8.66 -33.55
N GLU A 395 -6.28 9.11 -34.76
CA GLU A 395 -5.37 9.86 -35.64
C GLU A 395 -5.04 11.22 -35.03
N MET A 396 -3.79 11.68 -35.26
CA MET A 396 -3.38 13.02 -34.86
C MET A 396 -4.20 14.06 -35.60
N LEU A 397 -4.55 15.13 -34.90
CA LEU A 397 -5.31 16.22 -35.49
C LEU A 397 -4.37 17.42 -35.73
N PRO A 398 -4.35 17.99 -36.94
CA PRO A 398 -3.34 18.98 -37.35
C PRO A 398 -3.70 20.41 -36.90
N PHE A 399 -4.11 20.58 -35.63
CA PHE A 399 -4.52 21.87 -35.11
C PHE A 399 -3.78 22.23 -33.82
N THR A 400 -3.58 23.53 -33.63
CA THR A 400 -3.04 24.11 -32.41
C THR A 400 -4.16 24.47 -31.43
N VAL A 401 -3.79 24.78 -30.18
CA VAL A 401 -4.72 25.36 -29.21
C VAL A 401 -5.35 26.66 -29.72
N MET A 402 -4.63 27.45 -30.52
CA MET A 402 -5.16 28.69 -31.10
C MET A 402 -6.23 28.42 -32.16
N ASP A 403 -6.12 27.32 -32.90
CA ASP A 403 -7.09 26.93 -33.92
C ASP A 403 -8.38 26.39 -33.30
N THR A 404 -8.29 25.71 -32.15
CA THR A 404 -9.46 25.22 -31.40
C THR A 404 -10.24 26.35 -30.73
N ILE A 405 -9.58 27.42 -30.30
CA ILE A 405 -10.26 28.59 -29.73
C ILE A 405 -11.06 29.36 -30.79
N LYS A 406 -10.55 29.44 -32.02
CA LYS A 406 -11.20 30.21 -33.11
C LYS A 406 -12.39 29.48 -33.74
N ASN A 407 -12.33 28.15 -33.83
CA ASN A 407 -13.35 27.34 -34.48
C ASN A 407 -14.29 26.71 -33.45
N LYS A 408 -15.57 26.49 -33.78
CA LYS A 408 -16.53 25.81 -32.87
C LYS A 408 -16.45 24.28 -32.90
N THR A 409 -15.86 23.73 -33.96
CA THR A 409 -15.75 22.30 -34.20
C THR A 409 -14.47 22.01 -34.95
N VAL A 410 -13.94 20.79 -34.78
CA VAL A 410 -12.85 20.28 -35.59
C VAL A 410 -13.24 18.97 -36.24
N THR A 411 -13.03 18.85 -37.54
CA THR A 411 -13.33 17.63 -38.29
C THR A 411 -12.05 16.81 -38.42
N CYS A 412 -12.10 15.53 -38.04
CA CYS A 412 -11.00 14.61 -38.29
C CYS A 412 -10.87 14.33 -39.79
N GLU A 413 -9.71 14.60 -40.36
CA GLU A 413 -9.45 14.40 -41.80
C GLU A 413 -9.53 12.92 -42.22
N LYS A 414 -9.26 12.00 -41.28
CA LYS A 414 -9.25 10.55 -41.56
C LYS A 414 -10.64 9.91 -41.51
N CYS A 415 -11.39 10.13 -40.43
CA CYS A 415 -12.68 9.45 -40.23
C CYS A 415 -13.89 10.38 -40.36
N THR A 416 -13.68 11.66 -40.70
CA THR A 416 -14.70 12.71 -40.85
C THR A 416 -15.52 13.01 -39.59
N LYS A 417 -15.18 12.40 -38.45
CA LYS A 417 -15.82 12.67 -37.16
C LYS A 417 -15.64 14.14 -36.79
N VAL A 418 -16.75 14.80 -36.47
CA VAL A 418 -16.76 16.18 -35.98
C VAL A 418 -16.64 16.18 -34.47
N LEU A 419 -15.59 16.82 -33.96
CA LEU A 419 -15.26 16.95 -32.55
C LEU A 419 -15.62 18.37 -32.08
N PRO A 420 -16.27 18.54 -30.91
CA PRO A 420 -16.51 19.86 -30.35
C PRO A 420 -15.17 20.52 -29.99
N SER A 421 -14.90 21.73 -30.50
CA SER A 421 -13.64 22.42 -30.16
C SER A 421 -13.55 22.81 -28.68
N GLN A 422 -14.70 23.04 -28.05
CA GLN A 422 -14.80 23.32 -26.61
C GLN A 422 -14.20 22.19 -25.76
N LEU A 423 -14.28 20.93 -26.19
CA LEU A 423 -13.67 19.80 -25.49
C LEU A 423 -12.15 19.95 -25.44
N LEU A 424 -11.56 20.39 -26.54
CA LEU A 424 -10.11 20.59 -26.72
C LEU A 424 -9.64 21.87 -25.99
N VAL A 425 -10.46 22.91 -25.96
CA VAL A 425 -10.22 24.13 -25.17
C VAL A 425 -10.29 23.84 -23.66
N ASN A 426 -11.27 23.03 -23.22
CA ASN A 426 -11.43 22.66 -21.81
C ASN A 426 -10.23 21.87 -21.27
N VAL A 427 -9.63 21.03 -22.11
CA VAL A 427 -8.38 20.33 -21.80
C VAL A 427 -7.26 21.33 -21.53
N THR A 428 -7.04 22.34 -22.38
CA THR A 428 -6.02 23.38 -22.12
C THR A 428 -6.37 24.23 -20.90
N LYS A 429 -7.66 24.56 -20.71
CA LYS A 429 -8.14 25.36 -19.58
C LYS A 429 -7.94 24.65 -18.25
N CYS A 430 -8.05 23.33 -18.20
CA CYS A 430 -7.74 22.52 -17.02
C CYS A 430 -6.39 22.91 -16.40
N SER A 431 -5.33 23.01 -17.23
CA SER A 431 -3.97 23.38 -16.80
C SER A 431 -3.86 24.75 -16.14
N GLN A 432 -4.79 25.66 -16.45
CA GLN A 432 -4.82 27.00 -15.88
C GLN A 432 -5.75 27.06 -14.66
N ASP A 433 -6.89 26.38 -14.71
CA ASP A 433 -7.93 26.44 -13.69
C ASP A 433 -7.49 25.77 -12.38
N TYR A 434 -6.81 24.61 -12.42
CA TYR A 434 -6.44 23.90 -11.19
C TYR A 434 -5.32 24.60 -10.40
N VAL A 435 -4.50 25.46 -11.01
CA VAL A 435 -3.37 26.12 -10.33
C VAL A 435 -3.85 26.93 -9.14
N SER A 436 -4.98 27.63 -9.28
CA SER A 436 -5.58 28.38 -8.18
C SER A 436 -6.03 27.48 -7.02
N TYR A 437 -6.65 26.34 -7.31
CA TYR A 437 -7.06 25.35 -6.31
C TYR A 437 -5.85 24.70 -5.65
N LEU A 438 -4.83 24.34 -6.43
CA LEU A 438 -3.58 23.79 -5.92
C LEU A 438 -2.89 24.79 -5.00
N GLN A 439 -2.79 26.06 -5.40
CA GLN A 439 -2.22 27.11 -4.57
C GLN A 439 -2.99 27.27 -3.25
N ARG A 440 -4.33 27.21 -3.29
CA ARG A 440 -5.16 27.26 -2.08
C ARG A 440 -4.91 26.05 -1.17
N ALA A 441 -4.94 24.84 -1.72
CA ALA A 441 -4.70 23.60 -0.98
C ALA A 441 -3.31 23.56 -0.33
N LEU A 442 -2.28 24.00 -1.07
CA LEU A 442 -0.92 24.17 -0.55
C LEU A 442 -0.87 25.24 0.56
N THR A 443 -1.59 26.36 0.42
CA THR A 443 -1.52 27.45 1.41
C THR A 443 -2.26 27.13 2.70
N SER A 444 -3.47 26.58 2.62
CA SER A 444 -4.27 26.24 3.79
C SER A 444 -3.73 24.99 4.49
N GLY A 445 -3.38 23.97 3.70
CA GLY A 445 -3.10 22.61 4.15
C GLY A 445 -4.35 21.86 4.65
N GLY A 446 -5.54 22.43 4.50
CA GLY A 446 -6.78 21.84 5.00
C GLY A 446 -7.25 20.68 4.12
N GLU A 447 -7.66 19.57 4.73
CA GLU A 447 -8.12 18.38 4.01
C GLU A 447 -9.25 18.69 3.03
N SER A 448 -10.18 19.57 3.40
CA SER A 448 -11.29 20.03 2.54
C SER A 448 -10.83 20.68 1.23
N ASP A 449 -9.71 21.41 1.25
CA ASP A 449 -9.19 22.07 0.04
C ASP A 449 -8.56 21.04 -0.91
N TRP A 450 -7.98 19.97 -0.37
CA TRP A 450 -7.49 18.84 -1.16
C TRP A 450 -8.62 17.98 -1.74
N ILE A 451 -9.73 17.80 -1.00
CA ILE A 451 -10.97 17.20 -1.54
C ILE A 451 -11.46 18.04 -2.71
N GLU A 452 -11.63 19.35 -2.51
CA GLU A 452 -12.12 20.25 -3.55
C GLU A 452 -11.21 20.22 -4.78
N LEU A 453 -9.89 20.22 -4.59
CA LEU A 453 -8.92 20.10 -5.69
C LEU A 453 -9.11 18.80 -6.50
N ALA A 454 -9.27 17.66 -5.84
CA ALA A 454 -9.51 16.38 -6.51
C ALA A 454 -10.83 16.42 -7.31
N GLU A 455 -11.92 16.90 -6.70
CA GLU A 455 -13.23 17.04 -7.35
C GLU A 455 -13.19 17.95 -8.59
N LYS A 456 -12.35 18.99 -8.59
CA LYS A 456 -12.17 19.88 -9.75
C LYS A 456 -11.32 19.25 -10.85
N ILE A 457 -10.34 18.41 -10.50
CA ILE A 457 -9.41 17.84 -11.46
C ILE A 457 -9.97 16.59 -12.15
N ILE A 458 -10.68 15.72 -11.41
CA ILE A 458 -11.21 14.44 -11.92
C ILE A 458 -11.99 14.57 -13.24
N PRO A 459 -12.92 15.54 -13.41
CA PRO A 459 -13.70 15.68 -14.65
C PRO A 459 -12.88 15.93 -15.92
N TYR A 460 -11.62 16.34 -15.79
CA TYR A 460 -10.75 16.61 -16.93
C TYR A 460 -9.96 15.37 -17.39
N LEU A 461 -9.82 14.35 -16.55
CA LEU A 461 -9.01 13.16 -16.87
C LEU A 461 -9.58 12.39 -18.06
N GLU A 462 -10.89 12.12 -18.11
CA GLU A 462 -11.54 11.45 -19.25
C GLU A 462 -11.28 12.20 -20.59
N PRO A 463 -11.61 13.50 -20.72
CA PRO A 463 -11.29 14.26 -21.94
C PRO A 463 -9.81 14.24 -22.32
N ILE A 464 -8.89 14.31 -21.34
CA ILE A 464 -7.44 14.27 -21.58
C ILE A 464 -7.05 12.93 -22.21
N TYR A 465 -7.50 11.81 -21.63
CA TYR A 465 -7.19 10.47 -22.13
C TYR A 465 -7.81 10.16 -23.49
N GLU A 466 -9.00 10.72 -23.76
CA GLU A 466 -9.67 10.53 -25.04
C GLU A 466 -9.07 11.33 -26.20
N ASN A 467 -8.55 12.53 -25.92
CA ASN A 467 -8.26 13.55 -26.92
C ASN A 467 -6.80 14.01 -26.96
N ILE A 468 -5.93 13.61 -26.01
CA ILE A 468 -4.50 13.91 -26.05
C ILE A 468 -3.69 12.65 -26.32
N LYS A 469 -2.69 12.78 -27.19
CA LYS A 469 -1.69 11.73 -27.42
C LYS A 469 -0.82 11.55 -26.17
N GLN A 470 -0.74 10.32 -25.69
CA GLN A 470 0.18 9.93 -24.61
C GLN A 470 1.55 9.48 -25.17
N PRO A 471 2.66 9.71 -24.45
CA PRO A 471 2.74 10.35 -23.13
C PRO A 471 2.59 11.87 -23.22
N SER A 472 1.89 12.47 -22.27
CA SER A 472 1.72 13.93 -22.18
C SER A 472 2.13 14.44 -20.81
N LYS A 473 2.96 15.49 -20.78
CA LYS A 473 3.38 16.16 -19.53
C LYS A 473 2.17 16.66 -18.74
N GLN A 474 1.21 17.25 -19.44
CA GLN A 474 -0.04 17.73 -18.84
C GLN A 474 -0.83 16.62 -18.14
N CYS A 475 -0.99 15.47 -18.80
CA CYS A 475 -1.68 14.32 -18.21
C CYS A 475 -0.97 13.85 -16.94
N ARG A 476 0.37 13.80 -16.96
CA ARG A 476 1.17 13.36 -15.80
C ARG A 476 1.16 14.35 -14.65
N ASP A 477 1.21 15.64 -14.91
CA ASP A 477 1.10 16.66 -13.86
C ASP A 477 -0.24 16.54 -13.12
N ILE A 478 -1.33 16.35 -13.87
CA ILE A 478 -2.67 16.15 -13.30
C ILE A 478 -2.75 14.86 -12.48
N GLN A 479 -2.24 13.74 -13.00
CA GLN A 479 -2.21 12.49 -12.25
C GLN A 479 -1.37 12.62 -10.97
N ARG A 480 -0.22 13.31 -11.03
CA ARG A 480 0.63 13.55 -9.85
C ARG A 480 -0.11 14.34 -8.78
N ILE A 481 -0.83 15.39 -9.17
CA ILE A 481 -1.65 16.19 -8.24
C ILE A 481 -2.76 15.33 -7.66
N LEU A 482 -3.42 14.49 -8.46
CA LEU A 482 -4.47 13.61 -7.98
C LEU A 482 -3.94 12.56 -6.97
N LYS A 483 -2.75 12.00 -7.21
CA LYS A 483 -2.06 11.14 -6.21
C LYS A 483 -1.84 11.88 -4.90
N GLN A 484 -1.29 13.10 -4.96
CA GLN A 484 -1.08 13.92 -3.76
C GLN A 484 -2.38 14.19 -3.01
N CYS A 485 -3.47 14.45 -3.74
CA CYS A 485 -4.79 14.57 -3.13
C CYS A 485 -5.10 13.29 -2.37
N PHE A 486 -5.09 12.11 -3.01
CA PHE A 486 -5.38 10.85 -2.32
C PHE A 486 -4.46 10.58 -1.11
N ASP A 487 -3.16 10.84 -1.23
CA ASP A 487 -2.18 10.58 -0.17
C ASP A 487 -2.45 11.44 1.08
N ILE A 488 -2.90 12.70 0.91
CA ILE A 488 -3.24 13.60 2.03
C ILE A 488 -4.51 13.19 2.78
N HIS A 489 -5.39 12.42 2.14
CA HIS A 489 -6.57 11.86 2.81
C HIS A 489 -6.26 10.56 3.54
N GLY A 490 -5.14 9.92 3.20
CA GLY A 490 -4.64 8.75 3.89
C GLY A 490 -3.88 9.08 5.17
N ASN A 491 -2.95 8.20 5.52
CA ASN A 491 -2.01 8.41 6.62
C ASN A 491 -1.14 9.62 6.31
N LYS A 492 -1.13 10.61 7.21
CA LYS A 492 -0.30 11.80 7.11
C LYS A 492 0.26 12.21 8.45
N HIS A 493 1.42 12.85 8.42
CA HIS A 493 2.07 13.46 9.58
C HIS A 493 2.64 14.83 9.19
N GLU A 494 2.28 15.87 9.94
CA GLU A 494 2.86 17.20 9.80
C GLU A 494 4.20 17.25 10.55
N LEU A 495 5.26 17.65 9.84
CA LEU A 495 6.65 17.76 10.33
C LEU A 495 6.94 19.06 11.08
#